data_AF-A0A3N5RCH2-F1
#
_entry.id   AF-A0A3N5RCH2-F1
#
_cell.length_a   1.000
_cell.length_b   1.000
_cell.length_c   1.000
_cell.angle_alpha   90.00
_cell.angle_beta   90.00
_cell.angle_gamma   90.00
#
_symmetry.space_group_name_H-M   'P 1'
#
loop_
_entity.id
_entity.type
_entity.pdbx_description
1 polymer ?
#
loop_
_entity_poly.entity_id
_entity_poly.type
_entity_poly.pdbx_seq_one_letter_code
_entity_poly.pdbx_strand_id
1 'polypeptide(L)'
;MKLTNPTQITLQGEFHERILRSIHHLLDLNTEEMRKEFSSPNDFWHWGADYMGRWISAMALLEQYTRESYDVKSVVQELLSFQKTDGSFGPYTDPHDFQEWFGMSRGLVGLLEYYQVSHDDQALEAAARLGDYYFLYYPECAPCLYECYSTALEGLVLLFKLTEEDKYLRTARRIAESSAVYKGIRYSHELTPEGRRTPISGQVHCQLTTARGLLDLFEITRDDSYLKPVLDLHDYMSKELLWISGGLGFYYYRPEENETCTDADWLRLNLQLWRLTEDHRFMDMAEHILVNQLFFNQVDNGGFCYLRGLQNRPGAVFDACCSHHGPRAFYDVLQYLYTTDQSTIWINLFVSGEARLTLESGPFGFTSDVLEDSGKYTVSIQIRETTNAPVLLKIRVPEWGETAFLELNGQELSVDFDAGYAQIERQWEVGDFLAVRFPLKVRIAYGQTLGQYTLAPEEAAVFYGPRLYALNDFENPTVRLHLVKLNLPHHVQDGFRVTDHYCLVSTGVTPGGVEEPLVFSPLNRIGGIPSGAGRIHTVRSPYYKVWVPLHTPKQQAL
;
A
#
# COMPACT_ATOMS: atom_id res chain seq x y z
N MET A 1 -0.89 19.14 9.79
CA MET A 1 0.16 18.36 9.11
C MET A 1 0.01 18.46 7.58
N LYS A 2 1.09 18.75 6.86
CA LYS A 2 1.20 18.89 5.40
C LYS A 2 2.03 17.73 4.84
N LEU A 3 1.62 17.21 3.68
CA LEU A 3 2.35 16.17 2.96
C LEU A 3 3.57 16.76 2.26
N THR A 4 4.67 16.01 2.21
CA THR A 4 5.88 16.45 1.50
C THR A 4 5.67 16.32 0.00
N ASN A 5 6.12 17.32 -0.77
CA ASN A 5 6.16 17.20 -2.23
C ASN A 5 7.31 16.25 -2.60
N PRO A 6 7.08 15.13 -3.31
CA PRO A 6 8.13 14.16 -3.62
C PRO A 6 9.32 14.74 -4.42
N THR A 7 9.15 15.88 -5.10
CA THR A 7 10.28 16.61 -5.70
C THR A 7 11.30 17.09 -4.67
N GLN A 8 10.97 17.15 -3.39
CA GLN A 8 11.88 17.55 -2.31
C GLN A 8 12.74 16.39 -1.79
N ILE A 9 12.59 15.19 -2.35
CA ILE A 9 13.21 13.97 -1.87
C ILE A 9 13.99 13.31 -3.00
N THR A 10 15.22 12.86 -2.71
CA THR A 10 16.01 11.99 -3.59
C THR A 10 16.31 10.72 -2.82
N LEU A 11 15.73 9.59 -3.24
CA LEU A 11 15.94 8.30 -2.57
C LEU A 11 17.10 7.52 -3.15
N GLN A 12 17.62 6.60 -2.33
CA GLN A 12 18.56 5.55 -2.72
C GLN A 12 18.10 4.20 -2.16
N GLY A 13 18.63 3.11 -2.70
CA GLY A 13 18.41 1.77 -2.19
C GLY A 13 17.08 1.14 -2.63
N GLU A 14 16.62 0.12 -1.91
CA GLU A 14 15.59 -0.81 -2.37
C GLU A 14 14.29 -0.11 -2.82
N PHE A 15 13.80 0.86 -2.07
CA PHE A 15 12.52 1.50 -2.40
C PHE A 15 12.60 2.32 -3.70
N HIS A 16 13.71 3.05 -3.91
CA HIS A 16 13.97 3.76 -5.17
C HIS A 16 14.02 2.78 -6.36
N GLU A 17 14.79 1.70 -6.23
CA GLU A 17 14.91 0.67 -7.28
C GLU A 17 13.56 0.01 -7.62
N ARG A 18 12.69 -0.18 -6.62
CA ARG A 18 11.34 -0.71 -6.82
C ARG A 18 10.48 0.24 -7.63
N ILE A 19 10.55 1.54 -7.35
CA ILE A 19 9.83 2.57 -8.12
C ILE A 19 10.30 2.57 -9.57
N LEU A 20 11.62 2.58 -9.80
CA LEU A 20 12.20 2.57 -11.16
C LEU A 20 11.76 1.34 -11.96
N ARG A 21 11.79 0.14 -11.36
CA ARG A 21 11.31 -1.07 -12.04
C ARG A 21 9.86 -0.94 -12.49
N SER A 22 8.99 -0.38 -11.65
CA SER A 22 7.59 -0.16 -12.05
C SER A 22 7.43 0.88 -13.15
N ILE A 23 8.23 1.94 -13.16
CA ILE A 23 8.25 2.90 -14.27
C ILE A 23 8.63 2.19 -15.57
N HIS A 24 9.71 1.41 -15.56
CA HIS A 24 10.14 0.64 -16.74
C HIS A 24 9.03 -0.32 -17.22
N HIS A 25 8.40 -1.05 -16.30
CA HIS A 25 7.27 -1.93 -16.63
C HIS A 25 6.10 -1.18 -17.29
N LEU A 26 5.70 -0.05 -16.72
CA LEU A 26 4.58 0.76 -17.22
C LEU A 26 4.86 1.37 -18.60
N LEU A 27 6.12 1.70 -18.90
CA LEU A 27 6.55 2.16 -20.22
C LEU A 27 6.54 1.04 -21.27
N ASP A 28 6.75 -0.21 -20.85
CA ASP A 28 6.72 -1.38 -21.74
C ASP A 28 5.30 -1.89 -22.04
N LEU A 29 4.26 -1.34 -21.39
CA LEU A 29 2.88 -1.76 -21.61
C LEU A 29 2.37 -1.37 -23.00
N ASN A 30 1.62 -2.28 -23.63
CA ASN A 30 1.01 -2.03 -24.93
C ASN A 30 -0.20 -1.08 -24.80
N THR A 31 -0.04 0.15 -25.27
CA THR A 31 -1.11 1.17 -25.28
C THR A 31 -2.29 0.79 -26.19
N GLU A 32 -2.11 -0.08 -27.19
CA GLU A 32 -3.22 -0.61 -28.00
C GLU A 32 -4.20 -1.45 -27.15
N GLU A 33 -3.70 -2.18 -26.14
CA GLU A 33 -4.57 -2.92 -25.22
C GLU A 33 -5.40 -1.99 -24.33
N MET A 34 -4.92 -0.79 -24.05
CA MET A 34 -5.68 0.22 -23.31
C MET A 34 -6.87 0.72 -24.15
N ARG A 35 -6.66 0.97 -25.45
CA ARG A 35 -7.70 1.45 -26.39
C ARG A 35 -8.91 0.53 -26.52
N LYS A 36 -8.73 -0.77 -26.26
CA LYS A 36 -9.81 -1.75 -26.39
C LYS A 36 -10.96 -1.49 -25.43
N GLU A 37 -10.73 -0.76 -24.34
CA GLU A 37 -11.78 -0.36 -23.38
C GLU A 37 -12.89 0.50 -24.01
N PHE A 38 -12.63 1.16 -25.13
CA PHE A 38 -13.61 1.99 -25.83
C PHE A 38 -14.35 1.30 -26.98
N SER A 39 -13.87 0.12 -27.43
CA SER A 39 -14.34 -0.53 -28.65
C SER A 39 -14.87 -1.96 -28.45
N SER A 40 -14.72 -2.51 -27.25
CA SER A 40 -15.04 -3.92 -26.97
C SER A 40 -15.95 -4.08 -25.72
N PRO A 41 -17.22 -3.63 -25.78
CA PRO A 41 -18.15 -3.61 -24.63
C PRO A 41 -18.46 -4.98 -24.01
N ASN A 42 -18.23 -6.07 -24.75
CA ASN A 42 -18.54 -7.42 -24.29
C ASN A 42 -17.37 -8.08 -23.54
N ASP A 43 -16.21 -7.44 -23.49
CA ASP A 43 -15.09 -7.94 -22.69
C ASP A 43 -15.27 -7.42 -21.25
N PHE A 44 -15.35 -8.36 -20.31
CA PHE A 44 -15.60 -8.04 -18.91
C PHE A 44 -14.56 -7.09 -18.30
N TRP A 45 -13.35 -6.99 -18.86
CA TRP A 45 -12.26 -6.19 -18.31
C TRP A 45 -12.01 -4.88 -19.08
N HIS A 46 -12.98 -4.42 -19.87
CA HIS A 46 -12.88 -3.22 -20.71
C HIS A 46 -13.77 -2.10 -20.21
N TRP A 47 -13.40 -1.52 -19.07
CA TRP A 47 -14.16 -0.46 -18.42
C TRP A 47 -13.72 0.90 -18.96
N GLY A 48 -14.65 1.70 -19.47
CA GLY A 48 -14.31 2.94 -20.17
C GLY A 48 -13.49 3.89 -19.29
N ALA A 49 -12.32 4.32 -19.78
CA ALA A 49 -11.34 5.16 -19.07
C ALA A 49 -10.66 4.52 -17.83
N ASP A 50 -10.80 3.21 -17.59
CA ASP A 50 -10.17 2.55 -16.45
C ASP A 50 -8.65 2.39 -16.62
N TYR A 51 -8.24 1.70 -17.69
CA TYR A 51 -6.84 1.37 -17.91
C TYR A 51 -6.05 2.64 -18.20
N MET A 52 -6.50 3.47 -19.16
CA MET A 52 -5.83 4.73 -19.46
C MET A 52 -5.80 5.67 -18.25
N GLY A 53 -6.90 5.77 -17.50
CA GLY A 53 -6.98 6.60 -16.30
C GLY A 53 -5.97 6.20 -15.22
N ARG A 54 -5.84 4.89 -14.96
CA ARG A 54 -4.85 4.35 -14.01
C ARG A 54 -3.41 4.57 -14.46
N TRP A 55 -3.13 4.40 -15.75
CA TRP A 55 -1.80 4.65 -16.30
C TRP A 55 -1.43 6.13 -16.19
N ILE A 56 -2.34 7.03 -16.58
CA ILE A 56 -2.15 8.49 -16.46
C ILE A 56 -1.89 8.88 -15.00
N SER A 57 -2.72 8.38 -14.07
CA SER A 57 -2.57 8.59 -12.63
C SER A 57 -1.18 8.20 -12.14
N ALA A 58 -0.76 6.95 -12.36
CA ALA A 58 0.52 6.47 -11.88
C ALA A 58 1.70 7.23 -12.51
N MET A 59 1.68 7.39 -13.83
CA MET A 59 2.82 7.95 -14.56
C MET A 59 2.96 9.46 -14.36
N ALA A 60 1.86 10.23 -14.29
CA ALA A 60 1.94 11.67 -14.02
C ALA A 60 2.60 11.97 -12.66
N LEU A 61 2.21 11.21 -11.64
CA LEU A 61 2.77 11.34 -10.30
C LEU A 61 4.25 10.90 -10.25
N LEU A 62 4.61 9.84 -10.98
CA LEU A 62 5.99 9.36 -11.05
C LEU A 62 6.90 10.28 -11.87
N GLU A 63 6.43 10.90 -12.96
CA GLU A 63 7.15 11.97 -13.68
C GLU A 63 7.51 13.11 -12.73
N GLN A 64 6.60 13.48 -11.83
CA GLN A 64 6.86 14.52 -10.83
C GLN A 64 7.99 14.12 -9.88
N TYR A 65 8.01 12.87 -9.40
CA TYR A 65 9.04 12.39 -8.50
C TYR A 65 10.41 12.28 -9.17
N THR A 66 10.49 11.60 -10.33
CA THR A 66 11.77 11.40 -11.03
C THR A 66 12.27 12.66 -11.72
N ARG A 67 11.37 13.62 -11.97
CA ARG A 67 11.61 14.83 -12.78
C ARG A 67 12.00 14.49 -14.22
N GLU A 68 11.53 13.34 -14.70
CA GLU A 68 11.69 12.88 -16.07
C GLU A 68 10.35 12.98 -16.80
N SER A 69 10.40 13.02 -18.13
CA SER A 69 9.21 13.01 -18.98
C SER A 69 9.03 11.62 -19.57
N TYR A 70 7.85 11.06 -19.37
CA TYR A 70 7.38 9.75 -19.85
C TYR A 70 6.26 9.87 -20.90
N ASP A 71 6.06 11.07 -21.44
CA ASP A 71 5.06 11.38 -22.48
C ASP A 71 3.61 11.14 -22.03
N VAL A 72 3.31 11.39 -20.75
CA VAL A 72 1.95 11.21 -20.21
C VAL A 72 0.91 12.06 -20.96
N LYS A 73 1.33 13.22 -21.46
CA LYS A 73 0.48 14.13 -22.23
C LYS A 73 -0.13 13.47 -23.48
N SER A 74 0.61 12.62 -24.20
CA SER A 74 0.08 11.99 -25.42
C SER A 74 -1.05 11.01 -25.09
N VAL A 75 -0.89 10.24 -24.00
CA VAL A 75 -1.91 9.32 -23.50
C VAL A 75 -3.15 10.07 -22.98
N VAL A 76 -2.95 11.22 -22.32
CA VAL A 76 -4.07 12.11 -21.94
C VAL A 76 -4.82 12.60 -23.17
N GLN A 77 -4.13 13.16 -24.17
CA GLN A 77 -4.77 13.63 -25.41
C GLN A 77 -5.55 12.53 -26.13
N GLU A 78 -5.02 11.31 -26.10
CA GLU A 78 -5.70 10.15 -26.62
C GLU A 78 -6.97 9.81 -25.82
N LEU A 79 -6.90 9.75 -24.49
CA LEU A 79 -8.07 9.56 -23.64
C LEU A 79 -9.14 10.61 -23.95
N LEU A 80 -8.75 11.89 -24.03
CA LEU A 80 -9.68 13.00 -24.33
C LEU A 80 -10.41 12.82 -25.67
N SER A 81 -9.77 12.18 -26.66
CA SER A 81 -10.39 11.90 -27.96
C SER A 81 -11.56 10.91 -27.90
N PHE A 82 -11.65 10.12 -26.83
CA PHE A 82 -12.74 9.17 -26.60
C PHE A 82 -13.88 9.74 -25.75
N GLN A 83 -13.75 10.95 -25.21
CA GLN A 83 -14.81 11.54 -24.39
C GLN A 83 -16.02 11.90 -25.25
N LYS A 84 -17.19 11.41 -24.87
CA LYS A 84 -18.46 11.69 -25.55
C LYS A 84 -18.92 13.13 -25.28
N THR A 85 -19.88 13.58 -26.09
CA THR A 85 -20.47 14.94 -25.98
C THR A 85 -21.20 15.19 -24.66
N ASP A 86 -21.69 14.15 -24.01
CA ASP A 86 -22.33 14.20 -22.68
C ASP A 86 -21.31 14.18 -21.52
N GLY A 87 -20.01 14.07 -21.83
CA GLY A 87 -18.92 14.02 -20.85
C GLY A 87 -18.51 12.61 -20.42
N SER A 88 -19.23 11.56 -20.80
CA SER A 88 -18.92 10.18 -20.40
C SER A 88 -17.84 9.52 -21.25
N PHE A 89 -17.36 8.37 -20.78
CA PHE A 89 -16.43 7.48 -21.48
C PHE A 89 -17.01 6.06 -21.63
N GLY A 90 -16.49 5.31 -22.59
CA GLY A 90 -16.78 3.88 -22.75
C GLY A 90 -17.95 3.54 -23.69
N PRO A 91 -18.06 2.28 -24.11
CA PRO A 91 -19.08 1.83 -25.06
C PRO A 91 -20.44 1.55 -24.42
N TYR A 92 -20.52 1.65 -23.09
CA TYR A 92 -21.70 1.34 -22.30
C TYR A 92 -22.82 2.35 -22.52
N THR A 93 -24.05 1.84 -22.41
CA THR A 93 -25.29 2.61 -22.62
C THR A 93 -26.35 2.33 -21.54
N ASP A 94 -26.12 1.35 -20.66
CA ASP A 94 -27.01 1.06 -19.54
C ASP A 94 -26.51 1.81 -18.30
N PRO A 95 -27.26 2.80 -17.77
CA PRO A 95 -26.86 3.55 -16.59
C PRO A 95 -26.78 2.71 -15.30
N HIS A 96 -27.20 1.44 -15.34
CA HIS A 96 -27.05 0.46 -14.25
C HIS A 96 -25.85 -0.47 -14.45
N ASP A 97 -24.98 -0.23 -15.43
CA ASP A 97 -23.74 -0.99 -15.56
C ASP A 97 -22.68 -0.43 -14.61
N PHE A 98 -22.27 -1.22 -13.63
CA PHE A 98 -21.23 -0.82 -12.67
C PHE A 98 -19.87 -0.63 -13.35
N GLN A 99 -19.62 -1.29 -14.47
CA GLN A 99 -18.38 -1.19 -15.22
C GLN A 99 -18.18 0.20 -15.81
N GLU A 100 -19.28 0.81 -16.27
CA GLU A 100 -19.31 2.18 -16.78
C GLU A 100 -18.84 3.16 -15.69
N TRP A 101 -19.49 3.13 -14.53
CA TRP A 101 -19.19 4.03 -13.43
C TRP A 101 -17.81 3.76 -12.82
N PHE A 102 -17.42 2.50 -12.67
CA PHE A 102 -16.12 2.20 -12.11
C PHE A 102 -14.98 2.69 -13.01
N GLY A 103 -15.02 2.38 -14.32
CA GLY A 103 -13.96 2.81 -15.23
C GLY A 103 -13.85 4.32 -15.31
N MET A 104 -14.99 5.01 -15.45
CA MET A 104 -15.02 6.47 -15.45
C MET A 104 -14.50 7.06 -14.15
N SER A 105 -14.69 6.41 -13.00
CA SER A 105 -14.14 6.90 -11.73
C SER A 105 -12.60 6.95 -11.75
N ARG A 106 -11.95 5.99 -12.43
CA ARG A 106 -10.49 5.94 -12.57
C ARG A 106 -9.99 6.92 -13.62
N GLY A 107 -10.74 7.11 -14.71
CA GLY A 107 -10.52 8.20 -15.66
C GLY A 107 -10.58 9.57 -15.00
N LEU A 108 -11.59 9.81 -14.16
CA LEU A 108 -11.75 11.06 -13.41
C LEU A 108 -10.54 11.33 -12.52
N VAL A 109 -10.14 10.36 -11.69
CA VAL A 109 -8.97 10.51 -10.81
C VAL A 109 -7.69 10.73 -11.61
N GLY A 110 -7.47 9.97 -12.70
CA GLY A 110 -6.29 10.12 -13.55
C GLY A 110 -6.17 11.50 -14.18
N LEU A 111 -7.26 12.04 -14.73
CA LEU A 111 -7.28 13.40 -15.29
C LEU A 111 -6.98 14.48 -14.24
N LEU A 112 -7.54 14.33 -13.03
CA LEU A 112 -7.34 15.29 -11.94
C LEU A 112 -5.91 15.24 -11.37
N GLU A 113 -5.37 14.05 -11.14
CA GLU A 113 -3.99 13.89 -10.66
C GLU A 113 -2.98 14.38 -11.72
N TYR A 114 -3.25 14.13 -13.02
CA TYR A 114 -2.47 14.73 -14.10
C TYR A 114 -2.53 16.26 -14.09
N TYR A 115 -3.72 16.85 -13.89
CA TYR A 115 -3.86 18.30 -13.78
C TYR A 115 -3.08 18.87 -12.59
N GLN A 116 -3.07 18.20 -11.43
CA GLN A 116 -2.31 18.65 -10.25
C GLN A 116 -0.81 18.73 -10.49
N VAL A 117 -0.27 17.91 -11.40
CA VAL A 117 1.16 17.90 -11.75
C VAL A 117 1.46 18.84 -12.93
N SER A 118 0.65 18.78 -13.99
CA SER A 118 0.93 19.43 -15.27
C SER A 118 0.34 20.83 -15.42
N HIS A 119 -0.72 21.13 -14.65
CA HIS A 119 -1.58 22.31 -14.85
C HIS A 119 -2.16 22.41 -16.27
N ASP A 120 -2.42 21.29 -16.95
CA ASP A 120 -3.06 21.28 -18.27
C ASP A 120 -4.59 21.43 -18.14
N ASP A 121 -5.08 22.64 -18.45
CA ASP A 121 -6.50 22.98 -18.33
C ASP A 121 -7.43 22.07 -19.16
N GLN A 122 -6.96 21.46 -20.25
CA GLN A 122 -7.77 20.52 -21.04
C GLN A 122 -8.17 19.29 -20.23
N ALA A 123 -7.27 18.84 -19.34
CA ALA A 123 -7.56 17.71 -18.45
C ALA A 123 -8.59 18.09 -17.38
N LEU A 124 -8.49 19.29 -16.80
CA LEU A 124 -9.48 19.78 -15.83
C LEU A 124 -10.85 19.99 -16.48
N GLU A 125 -10.90 20.58 -17.68
CA GLU A 125 -12.15 20.73 -18.44
C GLU A 125 -12.81 19.39 -18.74
N ALA A 126 -12.02 18.38 -19.15
CA ALA A 126 -12.53 17.04 -19.39
C ALA A 126 -13.02 16.37 -18.11
N ALA A 127 -12.30 16.51 -17.00
CA ALA A 127 -12.71 16.03 -15.69
C ALA A 127 -14.00 16.71 -15.22
N ALA A 128 -14.16 18.01 -15.45
CA ALA A 128 -15.37 18.76 -15.12
C ALA A 128 -16.58 18.26 -15.93
N ARG A 129 -16.43 18.02 -17.25
CA ARG A 129 -17.50 17.41 -18.07
C ARG A 129 -17.89 16.03 -17.57
N LEU A 130 -16.91 15.22 -17.16
CA LEU A 130 -17.20 13.91 -16.56
C LEU A 130 -17.89 14.06 -15.20
N GLY A 131 -17.46 15.00 -14.36
CA GLY A 131 -18.13 15.33 -13.10
C GLY A 131 -19.58 15.78 -13.31
N ASP A 132 -19.85 16.54 -14.37
CA ASP A 132 -21.21 16.93 -14.76
C ASP A 132 -22.05 15.73 -15.18
N TYR A 133 -21.46 14.77 -15.88
CA TYR A 133 -22.11 13.49 -16.18
C TYR A 133 -22.49 12.74 -14.90
N TYR A 134 -21.59 12.65 -13.91
CA TYR A 134 -21.91 12.08 -12.59
C TYR A 134 -23.03 12.84 -11.87
N PHE A 135 -23.04 14.17 -11.94
CA PHE A 135 -24.10 14.96 -11.31
C PHE A 135 -25.47 14.66 -11.94
N LEU A 136 -25.54 14.60 -13.27
CA LEU A 136 -26.78 14.45 -14.03
C LEU A 136 -27.32 13.02 -14.06
N TYR A 137 -26.45 12.02 -14.24
CA TYR A 137 -26.85 10.67 -14.62
C TYR A 137 -26.51 9.60 -13.59
N TYR A 138 -25.73 9.90 -12.55
CA TYR A 138 -25.38 8.89 -11.55
C TYR A 138 -26.66 8.33 -10.89
N PRO A 139 -26.86 7.01 -10.91
CA PRO A 139 -28.14 6.41 -10.57
C PRO A 139 -28.47 6.59 -9.08
N GLU A 140 -29.75 6.80 -8.79
CA GLU A 140 -30.29 6.68 -7.43
C GLU A 140 -30.44 5.19 -7.09
N CYS A 141 -29.33 4.52 -6.75
CA CYS A 141 -29.39 3.14 -6.29
C CYS A 141 -29.77 3.04 -4.80
N ALA A 142 -30.74 2.16 -4.48
CA ALA A 142 -30.88 1.57 -3.14
C ALA A 142 -29.51 1.00 -2.71
N PRO A 143 -29.13 1.01 -1.39
CA PRO A 143 -27.74 0.97 -0.92
C PRO A 143 -26.89 0.11 -1.84
N CYS A 144 -26.08 0.73 -2.71
CA CYS A 144 -25.65 0.09 -3.94
C CYS A 144 -24.92 -1.23 -3.58
N LEU A 145 -25.67 -2.34 -3.69
CA LEU A 145 -25.31 -3.67 -3.17
C LEU A 145 -24.19 -4.33 -3.99
N TYR A 146 -23.70 -3.61 -5.00
CA TYR A 146 -22.69 -4.03 -5.94
C TYR A 146 -21.39 -3.24 -5.74
N GLU A 147 -20.30 -3.95 -5.96
CA GLU A 147 -19.11 -3.86 -5.13
C GLU A 147 -18.37 -2.53 -5.28
N CYS A 148 -18.56 -1.79 -6.38
CA CYS A 148 -17.68 -0.70 -6.78
C CYS A 148 -18.39 0.53 -7.37
N TYR A 149 -19.63 0.83 -6.98
CA TYR A 149 -20.34 2.05 -7.45
C TYR A 149 -19.82 3.34 -6.83
N SER A 150 -19.40 3.31 -5.57
CA SER A 150 -18.99 4.50 -4.82
C SER A 150 -17.53 4.93 -5.05
N THR A 151 -16.84 4.37 -6.04
CA THR A 151 -15.42 4.64 -6.29
C THR A 151 -15.13 6.03 -6.81
N ALA A 152 -16.14 6.73 -7.34
CA ALA A 152 -16.01 8.10 -7.84
C ALA A 152 -15.86 9.15 -6.73
N LEU A 153 -16.01 8.79 -5.44
CA LEU A 153 -15.89 9.72 -4.32
C LEU A 153 -14.56 10.48 -4.32
N GLU A 154 -13.43 9.78 -4.45
CA GLU A 154 -12.09 10.40 -4.46
C GLU A 154 -12.00 11.49 -5.55
N GLY A 155 -12.45 11.15 -6.77
CA GLY A 155 -12.43 12.08 -7.91
C GLY A 155 -13.38 13.27 -7.75
N LEU A 156 -14.60 13.05 -7.24
CA LEU A 156 -15.58 14.13 -7.06
C LEU A 156 -15.19 15.10 -5.95
N VAL A 157 -14.62 14.61 -4.85
CA VAL A 157 -14.11 15.47 -3.77
C VAL A 157 -12.90 16.25 -4.24
N LEU A 158 -11.98 15.63 -4.99
CA LEU A 158 -10.84 16.32 -5.58
C LEU A 158 -11.28 17.38 -6.60
N LEU A 159 -12.25 17.08 -7.47
CA LEU A 159 -12.80 18.03 -8.42
C LEU A 159 -13.45 19.23 -7.70
N PHE A 160 -14.19 19.00 -6.61
CA PHE A 160 -14.70 20.08 -5.75
C PHE A 160 -13.56 20.92 -5.16
N LYS A 161 -12.51 20.30 -4.60
CA LYS A 161 -11.35 21.02 -4.05
C LYS A 161 -10.66 21.92 -5.09
N LEU A 162 -10.70 21.55 -6.37
CA LEU A 162 -10.04 22.30 -7.46
C LEU A 162 -10.94 23.36 -8.11
N THR A 163 -12.27 23.18 -8.11
CA THR A 163 -13.22 24.04 -8.84
C THR A 163 -14.12 24.87 -7.94
N GLU A 164 -14.25 24.49 -6.67
CA GLU A 164 -15.20 25.06 -5.70
C GLU A 164 -16.68 24.99 -6.13
N GLU A 165 -17.02 24.13 -7.11
CA GLU A 165 -18.39 23.97 -7.57
C GLU A 165 -19.21 23.01 -6.67
N ASP A 166 -20.17 23.55 -5.93
CA ASP A 166 -21.02 22.82 -4.97
C ASP A 166 -21.73 21.58 -5.53
N LYS A 167 -22.00 21.53 -6.83
CA LYS A 167 -22.64 20.36 -7.46
C LYS A 167 -21.80 19.09 -7.27
N TYR A 168 -20.47 19.18 -7.31
CA TYR A 168 -19.58 18.05 -7.14
C TYR A 168 -19.57 17.55 -5.68
N LEU A 169 -19.54 18.46 -4.71
CA LEU A 169 -19.67 18.11 -3.29
C LEU A 169 -21.02 17.46 -2.98
N ARG A 170 -22.12 17.97 -3.54
CA ARG A 170 -23.46 17.38 -3.38
C ARG A 170 -23.52 15.96 -3.97
N THR A 171 -22.95 15.75 -5.16
CA THR A 171 -22.87 14.41 -5.76
C THR A 171 -22.04 13.47 -4.90
N ALA A 172 -20.87 13.90 -4.40
CA ALA A 172 -20.03 13.10 -3.53
C ALA A 172 -20.76 12.69 -2.24
N ARG A 173 -21.47 13.62 -1.57
CA ARG A 173 -22.29 13.31 -0.39
C ARG A 173 -23.38 12.29 -0.69
N ARG A 174 -24.12 12.46 -1.79
CA ARG A 174 -25.15 11.50 -2.21
C ARG A 174 -24.58 10.10 -2.40
N ILE A 175 -23.43 9.97 -3.06
CA ILE A 175 -22.74 8.70 -3.24
C ILE A 175 -22.29 8.11 -1.90
N ALA A 176 -21.67 8.92 -1.04
CA ALA A 176 -21.18 8.50 0.27
C ALA A 176 -22.32 7.95 1.13
N GLU A 177 -23.40 8.71 1.27
CA GLU A 177 -24.58 8.36 2.07
C GLU A 177 -25.29 7.10 1.54
N SER A 178 -25.16 6.79 0.25
CA SER A 178 -25.69 5.56 -0.36
C SER A 178 -24.80 4.32 -0.14
N SER A 179 -23.51 4.52 0.15
CA SER A 179 -22.50 3.47 0.18
C SER A 179 -22.66 2.50 1.36
N ALA A 180 -22.24 1.24 1.16
CA ALA A 180 -22.26 0.22 2.20
C ALA A 180 -21.32 0.56 3.38
N VAL A 181 -20.16 1.17 3.08
CA VAL A 181 -19.20 1.63 4.10
C VAL A 181 -19.84 2.65 5.03
N TYR A 182 -20.44 3.72 4.48
CA TYR A 182 -21.08 4.77 5.29
C TYR A 182 -22.23 4.23 6.14
N LYS A 183 -23.06 3.35 5.56
CA LYS A 183 -24.19 2.73 6.27
C LYS A 183 -23.78 1.65 7.29
N GLY A 184 -22.49 1.29 7.35
CA GLY A 184 -21.96 0.31 8.29
C GLY A 184 -22.51 -1.11 8.12
N ILE A 185 -23.01 -1.47 6.93
CA ILE A 185 -23.69 -2.75 6.71
C ILE A 185 -22.67 -3.84 6.48
N ARG A 186 -22.34 -4.66 7.50
CA ARG A 186 -21.23 -5.66 7.46
C ARG A 186 -21.64 -7.08 7.11
N TYR A 187 -22.82 -7.50 7.57
CA TYR A 187 -23.28 -8.89 7.45
C TYR A 187 -24.78 -8.98 7.20
N SER A 188 -25.13 -9.75 6.19
CA SER A 188 -26.47 -10.13 5.78
C SER A 188 -26.27 -11.53 5.23
N HIS A 189 -27.15 -12.41 5.68
CA HIS A 189 -27.24 -13.79 5.25
C HIS A 189 -28.25 -13.94 4.10
N GLU A 190 -28.78 -12.83 3.59
CA GLU A 190 -29.75 -12.82 2.51
C GLU A 190 -29.03 -13.01 1.17
N LEU A 191 -29.57 -13.95 0.38
CA LEU A 191 -29.19 -14.14 -1.01
C LEU A 191 -29.91 -13.09 -1.84
N THR A 192 -29.20 -12.35 -2.69
CA THR A 192 -29.84 -11.56 -3.75
C THR A 192 -30.66 -12.48 -4.66
N PRO A 193 -31.61 -11.96 -5.45
CA PRO A 193 -32.35 -12.76 -6.43
C PRO A 193 -31.44 -13.56 -7.41
N GLU A 194 -30.20 -13.11 -7.60
CA GLU A 194 -29.16 -13.77 -8.40
C GLU A 194 -28.30 -14.78 -7.61
N GLY A 195 -28.64 -15.06 -6.35
CA GLY A 195 -27.98 -16.07 -5.52
C GLY A 195 -26.66 -15.62 -4.89
N ARG A 196 -26.38 -14.30 -4.79
CA ARG A 196 -25.17 -13.77 -4.13
C ARG A 196 -25.49 -13.46 -2.66
N ARG A 197 -24.68 -13.91 -1.71
CA ARG A 197 -24.80 -13.48 -0.29
C ARG A 197 -24.19 -12.08 -0.17
N THR A 198 -24.84 -11.06 0.38
CA THR A 198 -24.18 -9.72 0.57
C THR A 198 -24.69 -9.00 1.81
N PRO A 199 -23.83 -8.23 2.50
CA PRO A 199 -23.90 -6.78 2.32
C PRO A 199 -22.53 -6.08 2.26
N ILE A 200 -21.42 -6.79 2.57
CA ILE A 200 -20.05 -6.49 2.14
C ILE A 200 -19.38 -7.76 1.60
N SER A 201 -20.05 -8.50 0.73
CA SER A 201 -19.45 -9.68 0.07
C SER A 201 -18.70 -9.30 -1.20
N GLY A 202 -18.11 -8.11 -1.23
CA GLY A 202 -17.54 -7.55 -2.44
C GLY A 202 -16.02 -7.62 -2.50
N GLN A 203 -15.45 -7.20 -3.61
CA GLN A 203 -14.02 -6.97 -3.69
C GLN A 203 -13.58 -5.96 -2.61
N VAL A 204 -12.56 -6.31 -1.83
CA VAL A 204 -12.10 -5.50 -0.70
C VAL A 204 -11.56 -4.13 -1.17
N HIS A 205 -10.84 -4.10 -2.29
CA HIS A 205 -10.42 -2.90 -3.03
C HIS A 205 -11.54 -1.85 -3.15
N CYS A 206 -12.75 -2.27 -3.53
CA CYS A 206 -13.82 -1.30 -3.77
C CYS A 206 -14.39 -0.66 -2.50
N GLN A 207 -14.31 -1.36 -1.37
CA GLN A 207 -14.68 -0.78 -0.07
C GLN A 207 -13.58 0.15 0.46
N LEU A 208 -12.32 -0.19 0.22
CA LEU A 208 -11.19 0.66 0.60
C LEU A 208 -11.15 1.98 -0.19
N THR A 209 -11.39 1.93 -1.51
CA THR A 209 -11.51 3.14 -2.34
C THR A 209 -12.66 4.05 -1.87
N THR A 210 -13.81 3.45 -1.52
CA THR A 210 -14.94 4.18 -0.91
C THR A 210 -14.53 4.81 0.42
N ALA A 211 -13.87 4.05 1.29
CA ALA A 211 -13.42 4.51 2.60
C ALA A 211 -12.47 5.71 2.50
N ARG A 212 -11.54 5.71 1.53
CA ARG A 212 -10.68 6.87 1.27
C ARG A 212 -11.47 8.10 0.81
N GLY A 213 -12.46 7.91 -0.07
CA GLY A 213 -13.36 9.00 -0.46
C GLY A 213 -14.17 9.56 0.72
N LEU A 214 -14.54 8.74 1.70
CA LEU A 214 -15.13 9.21 2.96
C LEU A 214 -14.13 10.02 3.80
N LEU A 215 -12.86 9.60 3.86
CA LEU A 215 -11.81 10.38 4.52
C LEU A 215 -11.55 11.73 3.84
N ASP A 216 -11.63 11.78 2.50
CA ASP A 216 -11.56 13.03 1.75
C ASP A 216 -12.73 13.98 2.09
N LEU A 217 -13.95 13.43 2.26
CA LEU A 217 -15.11 14.19 2.75
C LEU A 217 -14.92 14.66 4.20
N PHE A 218 -14.41 13.81 5.09
CA PHE A 218 -14.08 14.18 6.46
C PHE A 218 -13.07 15.32 6.50
N GLU A 219 -12.05 15.30 5.64
CA GLU A 219 -11.02 16.33 5.61
C GLU A 219 -11.59 17.73 5.32
N ILE A 220 -12.53 17.83 4.38
CA ILE A 220 -13.14 19.12 3.98
C ILE A 220 -14.31 19.54 4.88
N THR A 221 -15.03 18.60 5.48
CA THR A 221 -16.23 18.90 6.28
C THR A 221 -16.01 18.89 7.79
N ARG A 222 -15.02 18.13 8.25
CA ARG A 222 -14.81 17.76 9.66
C ARG A 222 -16.03 17.09 10.31
N ASP A 223 -16.85 16.43 9.51
CA ASP A 223 -18.01 15.68 9.96
C ASP A 223 -17.63 14.22 10.28
N ASP A 224 -17.63 13.88 11.57
CA ASP A 224 -17.26 12.56 12.08
C ASP A 224 -18.15 11.42 11.54
N SER A 225 -19.31 11.72 10.95
CA SER A 225 -20.14 10.71 10.28
C SER A 225 -19.43 10.06 9.10
N TYR A 226 -18.39 10.69 8.53
CA TYR A 226 -17.55 10.10 7.49
C TYR A 226 -16.34 9.32 8.06
N LEU A 227 -15.79 9.73 9.20
CA LEU A 227 -14.62 9.08 9.81
C LEU A 227 -15.01 7.78 10.54
N LYS A 228 -16.06 7.81 11.35
CA LYS A 228 -16.44 6.66 12.19
C LYS A 228 -16.67 5.37 11.38
N PRO A 229 -17.41 5.37 10.25
CA PRO A 229 -17.63 4.14 9.49
C PRO A 229 -16.34 3.57 8.90
N VAL A 230 -15.37 4.43 8.56
CA VAL A 230 -14.05 4.02 8.07
C VAL A 230 -13.24 3.35 9.18
N LEU A 231 -13.22 3.90 10.39
CA LEU A 231 -12.57 3.28 11.54
C LEU A 231 -13.20 1.92 11.87
N ASP A 232 -14.53 1.87 11.92
CA ASP A 232 -15.23 0.60 12.14
C ASP A 232 -14.87 -0.42 11.02
N LEU A 233 -14.73 0.03 9.75
CA LEU A 233 -14.33 -0.83 8.61
C LEU A 233 -12.91 -1.36 8.77
N HIS A 234 -11.99 -0.48 9.15
CA HIS A 234 -10.59 -0.82 9.42
C HIS A 234 -10.49 -1.88 10.52
N ASP A 235 -11.15 -1.69 11.67
CA ASP A 235 -11.14 -2.65 12.78
C ASP A 235 -11.63 -4.04 12.34
N TYR A 236 -12.68 -4.06 11.53
CA TYR A 236 -13.23 -5.29 10.98
C TYR A 236 -12.26 -6.00 10.04
N MET A 237 -11.69 -5.28 9.06
CA MET A 237 -10.73 -5.86 8.11
C MET A 237 -9.47 -6.35 8.83
N SER A 238 -8.98 -5.57 9.80
CA SER A 238 -7.84 -5.93 10.65
C SER A 238 -8.08 -7.24 11.41
N LYS A 239 -9.31 -7.49 11.83
CA LYS A 239 -9.68 -8.70 12.58
C LYS A 239 -9.97 -9.90 11.68
N GLU A 240 -10.66 -9.68 10.57
CA GLU A 240 -11.29 -10.76 9.80
C GLU A 240 -10.59 -11.05 8.46
N LEU A 241 -9.69 -10.18 7.97
CA LEU A 241 -9.07 -10.32 6.65
C LEU A 241 -7.55 -10.11 6.62
N LEU A 242 -6.98 -9.57 7.69
CA LEU A 242 -5.57 -9.21 7.74
C LEU A 242 -4.67 -10.44 7.70
N TRP A 243 -3.71 -10.40 6.78
CA TRP A 243 -2.66 -11.39 6.66
C TRP A 243 -1.50 -11.04 7.56
N ILE A 244 -0.72 -12.05 7.95
CA ILE A 244 0.48 -11.87 8.75
C ILE A 244 1.53 -10.97 8.05
N SER A 245 1.50 -10.89 6.73
CA SER A 245 2.31 -9.97 5.90
C SER A 245 1.78 -8.53 5.85
N GLY A 246 0.65 -8.22 6.51
CA GLY A 246 0.01 -6.90 6.48
C GLY A 246 -0.95 -6.70 5.32
N GLY A 247 -1.00 -7.62 4.36
CA GLY A 247 -1.97 -7.60 3.27
C GLY A 247 -3.40 -7.90 3.71
N LEU A 248 -4.38 -7.64 2.87
CA LEU A 248 -5.75 -8.08 3.08
C LEU A 248 -6.16 -9.15 2.07
N GLY A 249 -7.10 -10.01 2.46
CA GLY A 249 -7.78 -10.90 1.52
C GLY A 249 -8.44 -10.12 0.38
N PHE A 250 -8.47 -10.70 -0.82
CA PHE A 250 -9.03 -10.11 -2.04
C PHE A 250 -10.54 -9.91 -1.95
N TYR A 251 -11.24 -10.93 -1.44
CA TYR A 251 -12.67 -10.90 -1.15
C TYR A 251 -12.92 -11.31 0.29
N TYR A 252 -13.99 -10.79 0.88
CA TYR A 252 -14.44 -11.19 2.22
C TYR A 252 -14.75 -12.69 2.34
N TYR A 253 -15.13 -13.35 1.24
CA TYR A 253 -15.44 -14.78 1.19
C TYR A 253 -14.32 -15.65 0.58
N ARG A 254 -13.23 -15.04 0.09
CA ARG A 254 -11.99 -15.72 -0.34
C ARG A 254 -10.77 -15.04 0.27
N PRO A 255 -10.67 -15.01 1.60
CA PRO A 255 -9.58 -14.32 2.28
C PRO A 255 -8.21 -15.00 2.05
N GLU A 256 -8.15 -16.19 1.44
CA GLU A 256 -6.90 -16.86 1.04
C GLU A 256 -6.28 -16.36 -0.27
N GLU A 257 -7.06 -15.59 -1.03
CA GLU A 257 -6.59 -14.91 -2.23
C GLU A 257 -6.22 -13.48 -1.85
N ASN A 258 -5.23 -12.90 -2.50
CA ASN A 258 -4.84 -11.50 -2.32
C ASN A 258 -4.57 -10.89 -3.69
N GLU A 259 -4.74 -9.56 -3.78
CA GLU A 259 -4.36 -8.79 -4.95
C GLU A 259 -3.66 -7.50 -4.54
N THR A 260 -2.78 -7.02 -5.41
CA THR A 260 -2.09 -5.74 -5.19
C THR A 260 -3.04 -4.56 -5.10
N CYS A 261 -4.15 -4.54 -5.88
CA CYS A 261 -5.07 -3.40 -5.85
C CYS A 261 -5.70 -3.19 -4.44
N THR A 262 -5.99 -4.29 -3.74
CA THR A 262 -6.46 -4.27 -2.34
C THR A 262 -5.36 -3.81 -1.38
N ASP A 263 -4.14 -4.34 -1.50
CA ASP A 263 -3.01 -3.97 -0.64
C ASP A 263 -2.62 -2.49 -0.80
N ALA A 264 -2.53 -2.01 -2.03
CA ALA A 264 -2.23 -0.62 -2.31
C ALA A 264 -3.28 0.33 -1.72
N ASP A 265 -4.57 -0.03 -1.74
CA ASP A 265 -5.56 0.79 -1.03
C ASP A 265 -5.46 0.71 0.48
N TRP A 266 -5.16 -0.48 1.02
CA TRP A 266 -5.02 -0.66 2.46
C TRP A 266 -3.85 0.18 3.00
N LEU A 267 -2.72 0.17 2.29
CA LEU A 267 -1.57 1.03 2.55
C LEU A 267 -1.99 2.50 2.54
N ARG A 268 -2.61 2.96 1.44
CA ARG A 268 -3.03 4.36 1.28
C ARG A 268 -4.05 4.80 2.32
N LEU A 269 -4.99 3.93 2.70
CA LEU A 269 -5.98 4.20 3.74
C LEU A 269 -5.30 4.40 5.10
N ASN A 270 -4.34 3.54 5.46
CA ASN A 270 -3.58 3.66 6.70
C ASN A 270 -2.73 4.94 6.73
N LEU A 271 -2.11 5.32 5.61
CA LEU A 271 -1.43 6.63 5.50
C LEU A 271 -2.40 7.79 5.77
N GLN A 272 -3.57 7.81 5.11
CA GLN A 272 -4.57 8.85 5.32
C GLN A 272 -5.10 8.89 6.76
N LEU A 273 -5.42 7.73 7.35
CA LEU A 273 -5.88 7.62 8.73
C LEU A 273 -4.83 8.14 9.72
N TRP A 274 -3.57 7.76 9.54
CA TRP A 274 -2.48 8.29 10.36
C TRP A 274 -2.43 9.83 10.30
N ARG A 275 -2.48 10.43 9.11
CA ARG A 275 -2.44 11.90 8.97
C ARG A 275 -3.65 12.61 9.58
N LEU A 276 -4.82 11.98 9.53
CA LEU A 276 -6.07 12.57 10.01
C LEU A 276 -6.30 12.37 11.52
N THR A 277 -5.69 11.34 12.12
CA THR A 277 -5.92 10.96 13.53
C THR A 277 -4.68 11.06 14.40
N GLU A 278 -3.49 11.10 13.80
CA GLU A 278 -2.18 11.00 14.44
C GLU A 278 -1.96 9.70 15.25
N ASP A 279 -2.80 8.68 15.03
CA ASP A 279 -2.63 7.35 15.65
C ASP A 279 -1.53 6.57 14.92
N HIS A 280 -0.41 6.36 15.63
CA HIS A 280 0.80 5.73 15.09
C HIS A 280 0.57 4.32 14.54
N ARG A 281 -0.46 3.60 15.04
CA ARG A 281 -0.74 2.23 14.60
C ARG A 281 -1.00 2.13 13.10
N PHE A 282 -1.55 3.19 12.51
CA PHE A 282 -1.81 3.23 11.07
C PHE A 282 -0.51 3.41 10.28
N MET A 283 0.45 4.20 10.78
CA MET A 283 1.77 4.29 10.15
C MET A 283 2.57 2.99 10.31
N ASP A 284 2.44 2.31 11.45
CA ASP A 284 3.04 0.99 11.66
C ASP A 284 2.45 -0.05 10.70
N MET A 285 1.12 -0.05 10.49
CA MET A 285 0.47 -0.89 9.48
C MET A 285 0.92 -0.54 8.06
N ALA A 286 1.07 0.75 7.74
CA ALA A 286 1.54 1.21 6.43
C ALA A 286 2.97 0.73 6.14
N GLU A 287 3.88 0.78 7.13
CA GLU A 287 5.21 0.20 6.99
C GLU A 287 5.13 -1.32 6.83
N HIS A 288 4.34 -1.99 7.67
CA HIS A 288 4.22 -3.44 7.70
C HIS A 288 3.73 -4.00 6.37
N ILE A 289 2.68 -3.44 5.77
CA ILE A 289 2.21 -3.88 4.45
C ILE A 289 3.21 -3.53 3.33
N LEU A 290 3.85 -2.36 3.39
CA LEU A 290 4.78 -1.90 2.35
C LEU A 290 5.96 -2.86 2.19
N VAL A 291 6.69 -3.11 3.28
CA VAL A 291 7.95 -3.86 3.20
C VAL A 291 7.77 -5.38 3.16
N ASN A 292 6.55 -5.86 3.40
CA ASN A 292 6.19 -7.27 3.35
C ASN A 292 5.32 -7.55 2.12
N GLN A 293 4.00 -7.41 2.25
CA GLN A 293 3.06 -7.85 1.22
C GLN A 293 3.25 -7.11 -0.12
N LEU A 294 3.36 -5.78 -0.11
CA LEU A 294 3.39 -5.01 -1.35
C LEU A 294 4.70 -5.24 -2.12
N PHE A 295 5.84 -5.24 -1.42
CA PHE A 295 7.13 -5.58 -2.00
C PHE A 295 7.21 -7.05 -2.47
N PHE A 296 6.53 -7.97 -1.79
CA PHE A 296 6.38 -9.36 -2.22
C PHE A 296 5.53 -9.50 -3.48
N ASN A 297 4.50 -8.68 -3.64
CA ASN A 297 3.63 -8.72 -4.81
C ASN A 297 4.28 -8.13 -6.07
N GLN A 298 5.29 -7.27 -5.94
CA GLN A 298 6.07 -6.78 -7.07
C GLN A 298 6.99 -7.87 -7.62
N VAL A 299 6.93 -8.11 -8.94
CA VAL A 299 7.76 -9.09 -9.64
C VAL A 299 8.99 -8.44 -10.28
N ASP A 300 9.89 -9.27 -10.80
CA ASP A 300 11.23 -8.85 -11.25
C ASP A 300 11.20 -7.83 -12.38
N ASN A 301 10.19 -7.85 -13.26
CA ASN A 301 10.04 -6.85 -14.33
C ASN A 301 9.44 -5.53 -13.84
N GLY A 302 8.98 -5.42 -12.58
CA GLY A 302 8.36 -4.23 -12.01
C GLY A 302 6.84 -4.23 -11.97
N GLY A 303 6.19 -5.21 -12.63
CA GLY A 303 4.75 -5.45 -12.55
C GLY A 303 4.32 -5.99 -11.18
N PHE A 304 3.01 -6.15 -10.99
CA PHE A 304 2.44 -6.55 -9.70
C PHE A 304 1.46 -7.71 -9.79
N CYS A 305 1.50 -8.56 -8.76
CA CYS A 305 0.73 -9.80 -8.71
C CYS A 305 -0.75 -9.60 -8.33
N TYR A 306 -1.53 -10.50 -8.89
CA TYR A 306 -2.93 -10.81 -8.64
C TYR A 306 -3.04 -12.28 -8.22
N LEU A 307 -3.89 -12.57 -7.23
CA LEU A 307 -4.16 -13.91 -6.64
C LEU A 307 -2.94 -14.64 -6.04
N ARG A 308 -1.91 -13.89 -5.61
CA ARG A 308 -0.72 -14.45 -4.94
C ARG A 308 -1.03 -14.73 -3.47
N GLY A 309 -0.63 -15.89 -2.96
CA GLY A 309 -0.83 -16.26 -1.54
C GLY A 309 0.47 -16.37 -0.76
N LEU A 310 0.39 -16.57 0.56
CA LEU A 310 1.58 -16.66 1.44
C LEU A 310 2.15 -18.08 1.61
N GLN A 311 1.41 -19.12 1.22
CA GLN A 311 1.83 -20.51 1.43
C GLN A 311 1.90 -21.29 0.11
N ASN A 312 2.97 -21.05 -0.66
CA ASN A 312 3.21 -21.63 -1.98
C ASN A 312 2.03 -21.52 -2.96
N ARG A 313 1.47 -20.31 -3.09
CA ARG A 313 0.43 -20.03 -4.09
C ARG A 313 0.97 -19.00 -5.09
N PRO A 314 1.39 -19.43 -6.30
CA PRO A 314 1.87 -18.49 -7.30
C PRO A 314 0.73 -17.57 -7.75
N GLY A 315 1.06 -16.31 -7.99
CA GLY A 315 0.15 -15.33 -8.57
C GLY A 315 0.30 -15.22 -10.09
N ALA A 316 -0.38 -14.24 -10.66
CA ALA A 316 -0.18 -13.76 -12.03
C ALA A 316 0.03 -12.24 -11.99
N VAL A 317 0.89 -11.70 -12.84
CA VAL A 317 0.92 -10.25 -13.06
C VAL A 317 -0.39 -9.85 -13.71
N PHE A 318 -0.99 -8.74 -13.26
CA PHE A 318 -2.20 -8.20 -13.85
C PHE A 318 -1.99 -6.74 -14.26
N ASP A 319 -1.76 -6.54 -15.55
CA ASP A 319 -1.35 -5.26 -16.07
C ASP A 319 -2.49 -4.25 -16.13
N ALA A 320 -3.76 -4.63 -16.29
CA ALA A 320 -4.84 -3.64 -16.34
C ALA A 320 -5.16 -2.97 -14.98
N CYS A 321 -4.82 -3.58 -13.83
CA CYS A 321 -5.08 -3.02 -12.49
C CYS A 321 -3.82 -2.98 -11.62
N CYS A 322 -3.34 -4.16 -11.21
CA CYS A 322 -2.33 -4.31 -10.15
C CYS A 322 -1.04 -3.57 -10.47
N SER A 323 -0.57 -3.68 -11.72
CA SER A 323 0.67 -3.04 -12.18
C SER A 323 0.62 -1.51 -12.20
N HIS A 324 -0.57 -0.88 -12.15
CA HIS A 324 -0.74 0.57 -12.05
C HIS A 324 -0.94 1.02 -10.60
N HIS A 325 -1.73 0.26 -9.85
CA HIS A 325 -2.15 0.65 -8.51
C HIS A 325 -1.04 0.51 -7.48
N GLY A 326 -0.18 -0.51 -7.63
CA GLY A 326 1.03 -0.69 -6.83
C GLY A 326 1.97 0.53 -6.86
N PRO A 327 2.48 0.95 -8.03
CA PRO A 327 3.39 2.09 -8.11
C PRO A 327 2.72 3.42 -7.75
N ARG A 328 1.42 3.58 -8.00
CA ARG A 328 0.69 4.72 -7.47
C ARG A 328 0.75 4.78 -5.94
N ALA A 329 0.58 3.65 -5.25
CA ALA A 329 0.69 3.61 -3.79
C ALA A 329 2.12 3.89 -3.30
N PHE A 330 3.15 3.53 -4.08
CA PHE A 330 4.52 3.96 -3.80
C PHE A 330 4.66 5.48 -3.84
N TYR A 331 4.01 6.16 -4.79
CA TYR A 331 4.00 7.63 -4.81
C TYR A 331 3.36 8.21 -3.55
N ASP A 332 2.21 7.68 -3.10
CA ASP A 332 1.60 8.10 -1.84
C ASP A 332 2.59 7.91 -0.67
N VAL A 333 3.33 6.79 -0.59
CA VAL A 333 4.36 6.60 0.44
C VAL A 333 5.43 7.69 0.42
N LEU A 334 5.89 8.14 -0.77
CA LEU A 334 6.90 9.21 -0.88
C LEU A 334 6.46 10.48 -0.15
N GLN A 335 5.17 10.83 -0.26
CA GLN A 335 4.60 12.02 0.39
C GLN A 335 4.55 11.93 1.91
N TYR A 336 4.61 10.71 2.46
CA TYR A 336 4.49 10.41 3.88
C TYR A 336 5.82 10.01 4.53
N LEU A 337 6.91 9.79 3.77
CA LEU A 337 8.26 9.56 4.33
C LEU A 337 8.58 10.60 5.40
N TYR A 338 8.34 11.86 5.04
CA TYR A 338 8.38 13.01 5.92
C TYR A 338 7.07 13.77 5.80
N THR A 339 6.60 14.36 6.89
CA THR A 339 5.52 15.35 6.84
C THR A 339 5.89 16.55 7.69
N THR A 340 5.27 17.69 7.41
CA THR A 340 5.68 18.95 8.03
C THR A 340 4.49 19.75 8.57
N ASP A 341 4.76 20.65 9.50
CA ASP A 341 3.87 21.76 9.80
C ASP A 341 4.66 23.09 9.80
N GLN A 342 4.33 24.05 10.67
CA GLN A 342 5.03 25.32 10.74
C GLN A 342 6.51 25.17 11.15
N SER A 343 6.81 24.30 12.13
CA SER A 343 8.14 24.13 12.73
C SER A 343 8.45 22.68 13.13
N THR A 344 7.62 21.73 12.74
CA THR A 344 7.76 20.30 13.04
C THR A 344 8.00 19.52 11.76
N ILE A 345 8.92 18.55 11.84
CA ILE A 345 9.13 17.52 10.83
C ILE A 345 8.89 16.17 11.48
N TRP A 346 7.92 15.42 10.98
CA TRP A 346 7.76 14.01 11.30
C TRP A 346 8.60 13.20 10.32
N ILE A 347 9.47 12.35 10.86
CA ILE A 347 10.22 11.33 10.11
C ILE A 347 9.52 10.00 10.36
N ASN A 348 8.69 9.60 9.39
CA ASN A 348 7.79 8.47 9.54
C ASN A 348 8.43 7.18 9.05
N LEU A 349 8.96 7.16 7.83
CA LEU A 349 9.53 5.96 7.23
C LEU A 349 11.01 6.19 6.95
N PHE A 350 11.81 5.18 7.27
CA PHE A 350 13.26 5.30 7.20
C PHE A 350 13.78 4.79 5.85
N VAL A 351 14.38 5.70 5.10
CA VAL A 351 14.96 5.45 3.79
C VAL A 351 16.30 6.18 3.66
N SER A 352 17.26 5.60 2.95
CA SER A 352 18.50 6.30 2.59
C SER A 352 18.23 7.30 1.48
N GLY A 353 18.82 8.49 1.58
CA GLY A 353 18.62 9.56 0.60
C GLY A 353 18.89 10.96 1.11
N GLU A 354 18.29 11.93 0.42
CA GLU A 354 18.33 13.34 0.75
C GLU A 354 16.91 13.91 0.77
N ALA A 355 16.63 14.79 1.73
CA ALA A 355 15.41 15.55 1.81
C ALA A 355 15.74 17.05 1.92
N ARG A 356 15.04 17.88 1.16
CA ARG A 356 15.10 19.35 1.22
C ARG A 356 13.70 19.91 1.39
N LEU A 357 13.25 19.96 2.64
CA LEU A 357 11.90 20.33 3.02
C LEU A 357 11.76 21.85 3.12
N THR A 358 10.53 22.35 2.91
CA THR A 358 10.19 23.77 3.10
C THR A 358 9.23 23.90 4.27
N LEU A 359 9.70 24.50 5.36
CA LEU A 359 8.89 24.88 6.51
C LEU A 359 8.43 26.34 6.38
N GLU A 360 7.49 26.77 7.22
CA GLU A 360 7.09 28.19 7.25
C GLU A 360 8.24 29.10 7.72
N SER A 361 9.12 28.56 8.56
CA SER A 361 10.33 29.22 9.04
C SER A 361 11.49 29.23 8.03
N GLY A 362 11.40 28.52 6.90
CA GLY A 362 12.44 28.44 5.89
C GLY A 362 12.81 27.01 5.48
N PRO A 363 13.87 26.83 4.67
CA PRO A 363 14.29 25.51 4.22
C PRO A 363 14.93 24.72 5.36
N PHE A 364 14.72 23.41 5.35
CA PHE A 364 15.38 22.46 6.24
C PHE A 364 15.76 21.21 5.44
N GLY A 365 17.04 20.86 5.43
CA GLY A 365 17.56 19.80 4.58
C GLY A 365 18.49 18.85 5.33
N PHE A 366 18.41 17.57 5.01
CA PHE A 366 19.24 16.54 5.62
C PHE A 366 19.49 15.38 4.65
N THR A 367 20.58 14.65 4.89
CA THR A 367 20.82 13.33 4.28
C THR A 367 20.55 12.25 5.32
N SER A 368 19.89 11.18 4.92
CA SER A 368 19.67 10.00 5.76
C SER A 368 20.36 8.77 5.19
N ASP A 369 20.85 7.91 6.08
CA ASP A 369 21.35 6.59 5.73
C ASP A 369 20.78 5.54 6.70
N VAL A 370 20.33 4.41 6.13
CA VAL A 370 19.73 3.30 6.86
C VAL A 370 20.64 2.08 6.73
N LEU A 371 21.14 1.62 7.87
CA LEU A 371 21.98 0.43 7.96
C LEU A 371 21.30 -0.61 8.84
N GLU A 372 21.18 -1.80 8.28
CA GLU A 372 20.71 -2.98 8.98
C GLU A 372 21.90 -3.92 9.22
N ASP A 373 22.35 -4.01 10.47
CA ASP A 373 23.40 -4.92 10.92
C ASP A 373 22.80 -6.07 11.74
N SER A 374 23.59 -7.11 12.02
CA SER A 374 23.18 -8.17 12.95
C SER A 374 22.84 -7.59 14.33
N GLY A 375 21.56 -7.69 14.71
CA GLY A 375 20.98 -7.19 15.96
C GLY A 375 20.63 -5.70 16.00
N LYS A 376 20.85 -4.91 14.95
CA LYS A 376 20.75 -3.44 15.03
C LYS A 376 20.27 -2.80 13.72
N TYR A 377 19.25 -1.95 13.82
CA TYR A 377 18.79 -1.06 12.76
C TYR A 377 19.22 0.37 13.09
N THR A 378 20.01 1.01 12.24
CA THR A 378 20.55 2.36 12.48
C THR A 378 20.07 3.31 11.40
N VAL A 379 19.45 4.42 11.82
CA VAL A 379 19.11 5.56 10.98
C VAL A 379 20.05 6.69 11.33
N SER A 380 20.88 7.09 10.40
CA SER A 380 21.79 8.23 10.54
C SER A 380 21.23 9.41 9.77
N ILE A 381 21.09 10.57 10.41
CA ILE A 381 20.57 11.81 9.83
C ILE A 381 21.62 12.90 10.00
N GLN A 382 22.09 13.47 8.89
CA GLN A 382 23.03 14.58 8.89
C GLN A 382 22.37 15.83 8.35
N ILE A 383 22.31 16.89 9.16
CA ILE A 383 21.71 18.17 8.78
C ILE A 383 22.61 18.88 7.76
N ARG A 384 22.00 19.32 6.66
CA ARG A 384 22.67 19.98 5.52
C ARG A 384 22.21 21.42 5.32
N GLU A 385 20.98 21.73 5.71
CA GLU A 385 20.37 23.06 5.59
C GLU A 385 19.42 23.27 6.77
N THR A 386 19.37 24.49 7.32
CA THR A 386 18.57 24.81 8.51
C THR A 386 17.94 26.19 8.38
N THR A 387 16.95 26.45 9.24
CA THR A 387 16.34 27.76 9.45
C THR A 387 17.00 28.49 10.64
N ASN A 388 16.70 29.77 10.82
CA ASN A 388 17.10 30.57 11.97
C ASN A 388 16.19 30.39 13.20
N ALA A 389 15.23 29.46 13.16
CA ALA A 389 14.33 29.16 14.28
C ALA A 389 14.49 27.71 14.77
N PRO A 390 14.07 27.39 16.00
CA PRO A 390 13.99 26.01 16.46
C PRO A 390 13.09 25.16 15.56
N VAL A 391 13.49 23.91 15.34
CA VAL A 391 12.70 22.90 14.62
C VAL A 391 12.56 21.68 15.51
N LEU A 392 11.32 21.18 15.61
CA LEU A 392 10.99 19.93 16.27
C LEU A 392 11.10 18.78 15.27
N LEU A 393 12.05 17.87 15.49
CA LEU A 393 12.06 16.58 14.81
C LEU A 393 11.28 15.56 15.64
N LYS A 394 10.23 14.98 15.05
CA LYS A 394 9.50 13.83 15.58
C LYS A 394 9.94 12.58 14.82
N ILE A 395 10.74 11.73 15.46
CA ILE A 395 11.23 10.48 14.86
C ILE A 395 10.30 9.34 15.29
N ARG A 396 9.68 8.63 14.34
CA ARG A 396 8.81 7.49 14.70
C ARG A 396 9.61 6.43 15.47
N VAL A 397 8.99 5.83 16.49
CA VAL A 397 9.48 4.62 17.14
C VAL A 397 8.56 3.48 16.69
N PRO A 398 8.99 2.65 15.71
CA PRO A 398 8.14 1.60 15.18
C PRO A 398 7.80 0.55 16.23
N GLU A 399 6.63 -0.09 16.11
CA GLU A 399 6.21 -1.18 17.00
C GLU A 399 7.27 -2.29 17.09
N TRP A 400 7.89 -2.66 15.96
CA TRP A 400 8.93 -3.70 15.92
C TRP A 400 10.26 -3.28 16.56
N GLY A 401 10.48 -1.98 16.74
CA GLY A 401 11.70 -1.43 17.33
C GLY A 401 11.71 -1.51 18.85
N GLU A 402 10.53 -1.56 19.49
CA GLU A 402 10.25 -1.51 20.94
C GLU A 402 10.80 -0.28 21.68
N THR A 403 12.07 0.06 21.45
CA THR A 403 12.84 1.13 22.07
C THR A 403 13.75 1.78 21.04
N ALA A 404 14.01 3.08 21.18
CA ALA A 404 14.96 3.81 20.36
C ALA A 404 16.09 4.38 21.23
N PHE A 405 17.34 4.21 20.79
CA PHE A 405 18.51 4.84 21.39
C PHE A 405 18.99 5.95 20.46
N LEU A 406 19.09 7.17 20.98
CA LEU A 406 19.44 8.35 20.20
C LEU A 406 20.79 8.90 20.64
N GLU A 407 21.63 9.23 19.66
CA GLU A 407 22.88 9.94 19.87
C GLU A 407 22.91 11.18 18.98
N LEU A 408 23.24 12.33 19.55
CA LEU A 408 23.44 13.58 18.84
C LEU A 408 24.91 13.98 18.95
N ASN A 409 25.58 14.13 17.81
CA ASN A 409 27.01 14.47 17.73
C ASN A 409 27.90 13.54 18.60
N GLY A 410 27.54 12.26 18.67
CA GLY A 410 28.25 11.23 19.44
C GLY A 410 27.95 11.21 20.94
N GLN A 411 27.01 12.02 21.41
CA GLN A 411 26.56 12.02 22.81
C GLN A 411 25.15 11.43 22.91
N GLU A 412 24.93 10.56 23.90
CA GLU A 412 23.60 10.00 24.18
C GLU A 412 22.60 11.13 24.44
N LEU A 413 21.45 11.06 23.77
CA LEU A 413 20.38 12.04 23.85
C LEU A 413 19.16 11.40 24.50
N SER A 414 18.79 11.89 25.69
CA SER A 414 17.51 11.58 26.32
C SER A 414 16.42 12.46 25.70
N VAL A 415 15.31 11.85 25.32
CA VAL A 415 14.21 12.49 24.61
C VAL A 415 12.87 12.08 25.21
N ASP A 416 11.89 12.97 25.11
CA ASP A 416 10.51 12.64 25.44
C ASP A 416 9.91 11.78 24.33
N PHE A 417 9.14 10.77 24.74
CA PHE A 417 8.37 9.92 23.86
C PHE A 417 6.89 10.24 24.01
N ASP A 418 6.24 10.57 22.90
CA ASP A 418 4.82 10.89 22.88
C ASP A 418 4.19 10.43 21.57
N ALA A 419 3.02 9.79 21.69
CA ALA A 419 2.24 9.22 20.59
C ALA A 419 3.05 8.38 19.58
N GLY A 420 4.05 7.61 20.04
CA GLY A 420 4.89 6.77 19.17
C GLY A 420 6.05 7.50 18.49
N TYR A 421 6.39 8.72 18.92
CA TYR A 421 7.51 9.50 18.38
C TYR A 421 8.48 9.96 19.48
N ALA A 422 9.77 9.87 19.19
CA ALA A 422 10.83 10.56 19.92
C ALA A 422 10.88 12.03 19.48
N GLN A 423 10.86 12.95 20.44
CA GLN A 423 10.76 14.40 20.17
C GLN A 423 12.06 15.13 20.46
N ILE A 424 12.56 15.89 19.48
CA ILE A 424 13.80 16.65 19.58
C ILE A 424 13.58 18.07 19.06
N GLU A 425 13.31 19.01 19.96
CA GLU A 425 13.18 20.43 19.62
C GLU A 425 14.49 21.17 19.92
N ARG A 426 15.07 21.79 18.89
CA ARG A 426 16.26 22.62 19.06
C ARG A 426 16.49 23.56 17.89
N GLN A 427 17.38 24.52 18.10
CA GLN A 427 18.07 25.21 17.02
C GLN A 427 19.08 24.23 16.41
N TRP A 428 18.82 23.77 15.19
CA TRP A 428 19.70 22.86 14.47
C TRP A 428 20.79 23.64 13.71
N GLU A 429 22.00 23.09 13.69
CA GLU A 429 23.15 23.62 12.96
C GLU A 429 23.51 22.69 11.79
N VAL A 430 24.01 23.28 10.70
CA VAL A 430 24.55 22.49 9.58
C VAL A 430 25.73 21.66 10.08
N GLY A 431 25.69 20.36 9.81
CA GLY A 431 26.70 19.40 10.28
C GLY A 431 26.27 18.61 11.52
N ASP A 432 25.19 18.99 12.21
CA ASP A 432 24.59 18.16 13.26
C ASP A 432 24.33 16.74 12.74
N PHE A 433 24.69 15.75 13.54
CA PHE A 433 24.55 14.34 13.22
C PHE A 433 23.74 13.62 14.29
N LEU A 434 22.56 13.15 13.91
CA LEU A 434 21.66 12.36 14.74
C LEU A 434 21.72 10.90 14.32
N ALA A 435 22.08 10.00 15.23
CA ALA A 435 21.99 8.56 15.05
C ALA A 435 20.84 8.01 15.89
N VAL A 436 19.94 7.25 15.28
CA VAL A 436 18.83 6.57 15.94
C VAL A 436 19.01 5.07 15.75
N ARG A 437 19.06 4.31 16.84
CA ARG A 437 19.28 2.87 16.82
C ARG A 437 18.09 2.14 17.41
N PHE A 438 17.57 1.17 16.67
CA PHE A 438 16.56 0.23 17.13
C PHE A 438 17.18 -1.16 17.25
N PRO A 439 17.01 -1.85 18.40
CA PRO A 439 17.39 -3.26 18.51
C PRO A 439 16.58 -4.12 17.53
N LEU A 440 17.25 -4.95 16.74
CA LEU A 440 16.57 -5.93 15.89
C LEU A 440 16.48 -7.26 16.62
N LYS A 441 15.25 -7.68 16.92
CA LYS A 441 14.95 -8.96 17.56
C LYS A 441 14.20 -9.88 16.62
N VAL A 442 14.48 -11.17 16.74
CA VAL A 442 13.64 -12.19 16.11
C VAL A 442 12.34 -12.30 16.90
N ARG A 443 11.21 -12.09 16.21
CA ARG A 443 9.86 -12.27 16.77
C ARG A 443 9.21 -13.45 16.08
N ILE A 444 8.52 -14.29 16.85
CA ILE A 444 7.83 -15.46 16.33
C ILE A 444 6.35 -15.29 16.59
N ALA A 445 5.54 -15.43 15.55
CA ALA A 445 4.10 -15.41 15.62
C ALA A 445 3.55 -16.84 15.51
N TYR A 446 2.52 -17.13 16.31
CA TYR A 446 1.82 -18.41 16.38
C TYR A 446 0.31 -18.16 16.36
N GLY A 447 -0.49 -19.14 15.94
CA GLY A 447 -1.92 -19.16 16.30
C GLY A 447 -2.78 -18.00 15.78
N GLN A 448 -2.39 -17.34 14.68
CA GLN A 448 -3.11 -16.18 14.15
C GLN A 448 -4.23 -16.58 13.17
N THR A 449 -5.42 -16.02 13.37
CA THR A 449 -6.52 -16.12 12.41
C THR A 449 -6.27 -15.19 11.22
N LEU A 450 -6.21 -15.76 10.02
CA LEU A 450 -6.05 -15.10 8.72
C LEU A 450 -7.40 -15.23 7.97
N GLY A 451 -8.43 -14.56 8.47
CA GLY A 451 -9.82 -14.80 8.05
C GLY A 451 -10.31 -16.21 8.34
N GLN A 452 -10.71 -16.98 7.32
CA GLN A 452 -11.17 -18.38 7.53
C GLN A 452 -10.02 -19.39 7.71
N TYR A 453 -8.78 -18.97 7.47
CA TYR A 453 -7.59 -19.78 7.71
C TYR A 453 -6.99 -19.39 9.06
N THR A 454 -6.31 -20.32 9.71
CA THR A 454 -5.61 -20.05 10.98
C THR A 454 -4.19 -20.57 10.81
N LEU A 455 -3.19 -19.70 10.97
CA LEU A 455 -1.85 -20.13 11.32
C LEU A 455 -2.02 -20.97 12.57
N ALA A 456 -1.80 -22.28 12.46
CA ALA A 456 -2.14 -23.16 13.57
C ALA A 456 -1.27 -22.83 14.80
N PRO A 457 -1.72 -23.11 16.03
CA PRO A 457 -0.90 -22.92 17.23
C PRO A 457 0.45 -23.66 17.15
N GLU A 458 0.50 -24.75 16.39
CA GLU A 458 1.68 -25.56 16.09
C GLU A 458 2.48 -25.09 14.87
N GLU A 459 2.19 -23.92 14.30
CA GLU A 459 2.93 -23.33 13.18
C GLU A 459 3.53 -21.99 13.60
N ALA A 460 4.70 -21.68 13.07
CA ALA A 460 5.46 -20.48 13.38
C ALA A 460 5.76 -19.67 12.12
N ALA A 461 5.50 -18.37 12.19
CA ALA A 461 6.01 -17.37 11.24
C ALA A 461 7.07 -16.51 11.94
N VAL A 462 8.10 -16.12 11.20
CA VAL A 462 9.30 -15.49 11.74
C VAL A 462 9.44 -14.07 11.22
N PHE A 463 9.66 -13.14 12.13
CA PHE A 463 9.95 -11.74 11.83
C PHE A 463 11.33 -11.38 12.34
N TYR A 464 11.99 -10.45 11.66
CA TYR A 464 13.19 -9.79 12.14
C TYR A 464 13.13 -8.32 11.72
N GLY A 465 13.00 -7.45 12.74
CA GLY A 465 12.62 -6.05 12.53
C GLY A 465 11.25 -5.91 11.86
N PRO A 466 11.12 -5.09 10.81
CA PRO A 466 9.86 -4.90 10.10
C PRO A 466 9.54 -6.04 9.12
N ARG A 467 10.51 -6.92 8.81
CA ARG A 467 10.36 -7.91 7.74
C ARG A 467 9.87 -9.26 8.25
N LEU A 468 8.91 -9.82 7.53
CA LEU A 468 8.45 -11.20 7.57
C LEU A 468 9.41 -12.06 6.75
N TYR A 469 9.67 -13.27 7.23
CA TYR A 469 10.59 -14.22 6.64
C TYR A 469 9.87 -15.49 6.20
N ALA A 470 10.48 -16.18 5.24
CA ALA A 470 9.94 -17.40 4.69
C ALA A 470 11.06 -18.36 4.25
N LEU A 471 10.76 -19.66 4.31
CA LEU A 471 11.58 -20.71 3.70
C LEU A 471 11.32 -20.74 2.21
N ASN A 472 12.35 -20.98 1.41
CA ASN A 472 12.20 -21.23 -0.02
C ASN A 472 13.22 -22.27 -0.51
N ASP A 473 12.91 -22.95 -1.62
CA ASP A 473 13.73 -24.03 -2.16
C ASP A 473 15.09 -23.54 -2.70
N PHE A 474 15.25 -22.25 -3.03
CA PHE A 474 16.51 -21.70 -3.49
C PHE A 474 17.54 -21.62 -2.35
N GLU A 475 17.11 -21.15 -1.17
CA GLU A 475 17.95 -21.09 0.04
C GLU A 475 18.07 -22.47 0.74
N ASN A 476 17.16 -23.40 0.45
CA ASN A 476 17.10 -24.73 1.09
C ASN A 476 17.04 -25.87 0.06
N PRO A 477 17.99 -25.97 -0.89
CA PRO A 477 17.87 -26.86 -2.06
C PRO A 477 17.87 -28.36 -1.72
N THR A 478 18.34 -28.73 -0.51
CA THR A 478 18.39 -30.12 -0.04
C THR A 478 17.22 -30.49 0.85
N VAL A 479 16.45 -29.51 1.33
CA VAL A 479 15.38 -29.71 2.32
C VAL A 479 14.05 -29.80 1.62
N ARG A 480 13.27 -30.86 1.88
CA ARG A 480 11.87 -30.93 1.41
C ARG A 480 10.99 -30.06 2.30
N LEU A 481 10.76 -28.82 1.89
CA LEU A 481 10.07 -27.80 2.71
C LEU A 481 8.64 -28.19 3.17
N HIS A 482 7.93 -29.03 2.41
CA HIS A 482 6.62 -29.53 2.81
C HIS A 482 6.65 -30.58 3.94
N LEU A 483 7.83 -31.15 4.24
CA LEU A 483 8.01 -32.20 5.26
C LEU A 483 8.78 -31.75 6.51
N VAL A 484 9.50 -30.64 6.41
CA VAL A 484 10.34 -30.16 7.51
C VAL A 484 9.51 -29.49 8.60
N LYS A 485 9.90 -29.73 9.85
CA LYS A 485 9.35 -29.07 11.03
C LYS A 485 10.44 -28.24 11.71
N LEU A 486 10.10 -27.02 12.10
CA LEU A 486 11.01 -26.11 12.76
C LEU A 486 11.32 -26.58 14.19
N ASN A 487 12.59 -26.76 14.53
CA ASN A 487 13.03 -27.17 15.85
C ASN A 487 13.25 -25.93 16.73
N LEU A 488 12.17 -25.47 17.36
CA LEU A 488 12.23 -24.43 18.38
C LEU A 488 11.80 -25.01 19.72
N PRO A 489 12.57 -24.81 20.80
CA PRO A 489 12.01 -24.94 22.13
C PRO A 489 10.83 -23.98 22.24
N HIS A 490 9.70 -24.42 22.82
CA HIS A 490 8.42 -23.70 22.88
C HIS A 490 8.48 -22.26 23.46
N HIS A 491 9.64 -21.78 23.92
CA HIS A 491 9.82 -20.50 24.62
C HIS A 491 11.13 -19.73 24.31
N VAL A 492 11.88 -20.02 23.23
CA VAL A 492 13.25 -19.45 23.06
C VAL A 492 13.43 -18.66 21.76
N GLN A 493 13.78 -17.36 21.89
CA GLN A 493 14.23 -16.47 20.80
C GLN A 493 15.64 -16.82 20.27
N ASP A 494 16.47 -17.50 21.07
CA ASP A 494 17.87 -17.86 20.75
C ASP A 494 18.02 -18.96 19.67
N GLY A 495 16.91 -19.48 19.13
CA GLY A 495 16.91 -20.54 18.11
C GLY A 495 17.28 -20.07 16.71
N PHE A 496 17.49 -18.75 16.50
CA PHE A 496 17.82 -18.17 15.21
C PHE A 496 19.15 -17.43 15.27
N ARG A 497 19.98 -17.67 14.25
CA ARG A 497 21.20 -16.89 13.99
C ARG A 497 21.01 -16.05 12.75
N VAL A 498 21.22 -14.74 12.86
CA VAL A 498 21.26 -13.82 11.72
C VAL A 498 22.57 -14.04 10.97
N THR A 499 22.50 -14.19 9.64
CA THR A 499 23.68 -14.32 8.77
C THR A 499 23.85 -13.10 7.87
N ASP A 500 24.98 -13.07 7.16
CA ASP A 500 25.20 -12.14 6.06
C ASP A 500 24.04 -12.24 5.04
N HIS A 501 23.75 -11.13 4.35
CA HIS A 501 22.62 -10.98 3.42
C HIS A 501 21.22 -11.04 4.03
N TYR A 502 21.10 -10.79 5.34
CA TYR A 502 19.80 -10.64 6.02
C TYR A 502 18.97 -11.92 6.11
N CYS A 503 19.58 -13.09 6.00
CA CYS A 503 18.91 -14.37 6.22
C CYS A 503 18.93 -14.76 7.70
N LEU A 504 17.95 -15.56 8.11
CA LEU A 504 17.92 -16.18 9.45
C LEU A 504 18.16 -17.68 9.31
N VAL A 505 19.04 -18.22 10.13
CA VAL A 505 19.32 -19.66 10.16
C VAL A 505 18.81 -20.26 11.46
N SER A 506 18.04 -21.33 11.34
CA SER A 506 17.60 -22.17 12.46
C SER A 506 17.79 -23.65 12.11
N THR A 507 17.27 -24.54 12.94
CA THR A 507 17.33 -26.00 12.72
C THR A 507 15.94 -26.53 12.43
N GLY A 508 15.83 -27.39 11.42
CA GLY A 508 14.62 -28.15 11.11
C GLY A 508 14.83 -29.64 11.35
N VAL A 509 13.75 -30.36 11.65
CA VAL A 509 13.73 -31.82 11.76
C VAL A 509 12.92 -32.38 10.60
N THR A 510 13.55 -33.25 9.81
CA THR A 510 12.90 -33.99 8.74
C THR A 510 12.10 -35.19 9.28
N PRO A 511 11.22 -35.84 8.49
CA PRO A 511 10.47 -37.01 8.96
C PRO A 511 11.33 -38.18 9.45
N GLY A 512 12.59 -38.28 8.99
CA GLY A 512 13.55 -39.28 9.46
C GLY A 512 14.20 -38.96 10.81
N GLY A 513 13.86 -37.83 11.44
CA GLY A 513 14.48 -37.35 12.67
C GLY A 513 15.85 -36.71 12.45
N VAL A 514 16.25 -36.45 11.20
CA VAL A 514 17.52 -35.80 10.88
C VAL A 514 17.34 -34.30 11.02
N GLU A 515 18.24 -33.68 11.78
CA GLU A 515 18.36 -32.23 11.89
C GLU A 515 19.09 -31.65 10.68
N GLU A 516 18.51 -30.63 10.06
CA GLU A 516 19.09 -29.91 8.93
C GLU A 516 19.01 -28.40 9.20
N PRO A 517 19.99 -27.60 8.75
CA PRO A 517 19.88 -26.16 8.82
C PRO A 517 18.74 -25.67 7.92
N LEU A 518 17.95 -24.74 8.44
CA LEU A 518 16.90 -24.03 7.73
C LEU A 518 17.30 -22.58 7.54
N VAL A 519 17.31 -22.12 6.28
CA VAL A 519 17.62 -20.74 5.92
C VAL A 519 16.33 -20.04 5.52
N PHE A 520 15.99 -18.99 6.27
CA PHE A 520 14.87 -18.13 6.00
C PHE A 520 15.35 -16.85 5.33
N SER A 521 14.71 -16.48 4.22
CA SER A 521 14.93 -15.21 3.53
C SER A 521 13.78 -14.23 3.82
N PRO A 522 14.03 -12.91 3.77
CA PRO A 522 12.96 -11.92 3.78
C PRO A 522 11.90 -12.22 2.69
N LEU A 523 10.62 -12.13 3.03
CA LEU A 523 9.51 -12.48 2.12
C LEU A 523 9.54 -11.65 0.83
N ASN A 524 9.86 -10.36 0.95
CA ASN A 524 10.01 -9.43 -0.18
C ASN A 524 11.12 -9.80 -1.18
N ARG A 525 11.95 -10.81 -0.88
CA ARG A 525 13.01 -11.33 -1.75
C ARG A 525 12.71 -12.69 -2.38
N ILE A 526 11.61 -13.33 -2.01
CA ILE A 526 11.22 -14.63 -2.60
C ILE A 526 10.86 -14.50 -4.09
N GLY A 527 10.72 -13.26 -4.57
CA GLY A 527 10.77 -12.91 -5.99
C GLY A 527 9.63 -13.52 -6.80
N GLY A 528 9.60 -13.21 -8.07
CA GLY A 528 8.66 -13.81 -9.01
C GLY A 528 9.06 -13.42 -10.41
N ILE A 529 9.33 -14.41 -11.25
CA ILE A 529 9.68 -14.19 -12.64
C ILE A 529 8.39 -14.32 -13.46
N PRO A 530 7.92 -13.23 -14.10
CA PRO A 530 6.76 -13.32 -14.98
C PRO A 530 7.05 -14.27 -16.15
N SER A 531 6.07 -15.08 -16.51
CA SER A 531 6.13 -15.97 -17.67
C SER A 531 4.93 -15.75 -18.57
N GLY A 532 5.18 -15.23 -19.77
CA GLY A 532 4.15 -14.93 -20.77
C GLY A 532 4.11 -13.45 -21.12
N ALA A 533 3.12 -13.08 -21.93
CA ALA A 533 2.83 -11.72 -22.36
C ALA A 533 1.32 -11.49 -22.35
N GLY A 534 0.90 -10.23 -22.38
CA GLY A 534 -0.51 -9.82 -22.35
C GLY A 534 -1.00 -9.46 -20.95
N ARG A 535 -2.28 -9.08 -20.88
CA ARG A 535 -2.92 -8.43 -19.72
C ARG A 535 -2.76 -9.21 -18.41
N ILE A 536 -2.83 -10.53 -18.45
CA ILE A 536 -2.60 -11.40 -17.28
C ILE A 536 -1.60 -12.47 -17.69
N HIS A 537 -0.51 -12.60 -16.94
CA HIS A 537 0.51 -13.61 -17.22
C HIS A 537 1.06 -14.22 -15.92
N THR A 538 1.32 -15.53 -15.92
CA THR A 538 1.63 -16.28 -14.71
C THR A 538 3.00 -15.93 -14.16
N VAL A 539 3.17 -16.03 -12.84
CA VAL A 539 4.46 -15.81 -12.18
C VAL A 539 5.05 -17.15 -11.77
N ARG A 540 6.31 -17.36 -12.14
CA ARG A 540 7.13 -18.47 -11.63
C ARG A 540 7.86 -17.97 -10.38
N SER A 541 7.56 -18.58 -9.25
CA SER A 541 8.30 -18.38 -8.01
C SER A 541 8.96 -19.70 -7.59
N PRO A 542 10.05 -19.67 -6.81
CA PRO A 542 10.46 -20.85 -6.06
C PRO A 542 9.30 -21.35 -5.18
N TYR A 543 9.34 -22.61 -4.75
CA TYR A 543 8.44 -23.05 -3.69
C TYR A 543 8.81 -22.30 -2.40
N TYR A 544 7.81 -21.83 -1.65
CA TYR A 544 8.05 -21.11 -0.40
C TYR A 544 6.99 -21.38 0.68
N LYS A 545 7.37 -21.18 1.94
CA LYS A 545 6.51 -21.28 3.11
C LYS A 545 6.77 -20.10 4.05
N VAL A 546 5.76 -19.28 4.29
CA VAL A 546 5.82 -18.18 5.26
C VAL A 546 5.74 -18.69 6.69
N TRP A 547 4.97 -19.76 6.91
CA TRP A 547 4.92 -20.43 8.20
C TRP A 547 5.26 -21.91 8.11
N VAL A 548 5.85 -22.40 9.21
CA VAL A 548 6.44 -23.73 9.31
C VAL A 548 5.90 -24.45 10.54
N PRO A 549 5.44 -25.71 10.42
CA PRO A 549 5.04 -26.51 11.58
C PRO A 549 6.20 -26.69 12.57
N LEU A 550 5.91 -26.67 13.86
CA LEU A 550 6.87 -26.90 14.93
C LEU A 550 7.14 -28.39 15.11
N HIS A 551 8.39 -28.71 15.42
CA HIS A 551 8.76 -30.02 15.92
C HIS A 551 8.42 -30.07 17.42
N THR A 552 7.36 -30.79 17.77
CA THR A 552 7.09 -31.18 19.16
C THR A 552 7.80 -32.51 19.41
N PRO A 553 8.83 -32.57 20.26
CA PRO A 553 9.37 -33.85 20.69
C PRO A 553 8.22 -34.65 21.28
N LYS A 554 8.03 -35.90 20.85
CA LYS A 554 7.09 -36.79 21.56
C LYS A 554 7.50 -36.76 23.02
N GLN A 555 6.61 -36.32 23.92
CA GLN A 555 6.77 -36.59 25.34
C GLN A 555 7.01 -38.10 25.44
N GLN A 556 8.24 -38.49 25.77
CA GLN A 556 8.52 -39.87 26.10
C GLN A 556 7.59 -40.17 27.26
N ALA A 557 6.60 -41.03 27.02
CA ALA A 557 5.77 -41.57 28.08
C ALA A 557 6.72 -42.21 29.09
N LEU A 558 6.83 -41.55 30.26
CA LEU A 558 7.55 -42.05 31.43
C LEU A 558 6.93 -43.37 31.91
#